data_AF-A0A1A0Q5M9-F1
#
_entry.id   AF-A0A1A0Q5M9-F1
#
_cell.length_a   1.000
_cell.length_b   1.000
_cell.length_c   1.000
_cell.angle_alpha   90.00
_cell.angle_beta   90.00
_cell.angle_gamma   90.00
#
_symmetry.space_group_name_H-M   'P 1'
#
loop_
_entity.id
_entity.type
_entity.pdbx_description
1 polymer ?
#
loop_
_entity_poly.entity_id
_entity_poly.type
_entity_poly.pdbx_seq_one_letter_code
_entity_poly.pdbx_strand_id
1 'polypeptide(L)'
;MRDAQGSSLKRSALAAGSLVMATSLLLAGCGSKATETDATNAKSCVDTSGPTIKVGALNSLSGTMAISEVTVRHAIDLAVEQINGAGGVMGKQIQLVGEDGASEPTVFAEKAEKLISSDCVAAVFGGWTSSSRKAMLPVFEGANSLLYYPVQYEGLESSKNIFYTGATTNQQIVPALDYLKQKGIKSLYLVGSDYVFPQTANRIIKAYAGANGIEIKGEDYTPLGSTDFSTIVNKVRTAGADAVFNTLNGDSNVAFFREYKSVGLTPQAMPVVSVSIAEEEVGGIGVQNITGQLTAWNYYQTVDNPVNKAFVKAYKDKYGADKPTSD
;
A
#
# COMPACT_ATOMS: atom_id res chain seq x y z
N MET A 1 -1.14 3.03 70.61
CA MET A 1 -1.54 4.45 70.55
C MET A 1 -2.25 4.63 69.20
N ARG A 2 -3.57 4.42 69.13
CA ARG A 2 -4.64 5.46 69.23
C ARG A 2 -4.38 6.59 68.23
N ASP A 3 -5.19 6.86 67.20
CA ASP A 3 -6.66 6.90 67.16
C ASP A 3 -7.26 6.68 65.76
N ALA A 4 -8.54 6.32 65.75
CA ALA A 4 -9.41 6.17 64.59
C ALA A 4 -10.59 7.16 64.68
N GLN A 5 -11.06 7.61 63.51
CA GLN A 5 -12.42 8.03 63.14
C GLN A 5 -13.16 9.13 63.93
N GLY A 6 -13.87 9.99 63.18
CA GLY A 6 -15.16 10.52 63.64
C GLY A 6 -15.52 11.94 63.21
N SER A 7 -16.39 12.03 62.21
CA SER A 7 -17.29 13.11 61.76
C SER A 7 -17.68 14.24 62.74
N SER A 8 -17.98 15.44 62.23
CA SER A 8 -19.36 15.95 62.12
C SER A 8 -19.45 17.35 61.48
N LEU A 9 -20.60 17.57 60.82
CA LEU A 9 -21.03 18.79 60.14
C LEU A 9 -21.29 19.97 61.09
N LYS A 10 -21.20 21.21 60.58
CA LYS A 10 -22.28 22.22 60.70
C LYS A 10 -22.10 23.43 59.76
N ARG A 11 -23.26 24.01 59.45
CA ARG A 11 -23.65 24.96 58.39
C ARG A 11 -23.35 26.44 58.72
N SER A 12 -23.61 27.29 57.70
CA SER A 12 -24.16 28.69 57.73
C SER A 12 -23.12 29.76 57.37
N ALA A 13 -23.36 30.84 56.62
CA ALA A 13 -24.49 31.38 55.84
C ALA A 13 -23.97 32.63 55.05
N LEU A 14 -24.88 33.32 54.34
CA LEU A 14 -24.81 34.65 53.67
C LEU A 14 -24.49 34.63 52.16
N ALA A 15 -25.12 35.42 51.27
CA ALA A 15 -26.36 36.21 51.24
C ALA A 15 -26.52 36.81 49.81
N ALA A 16 -27.74 37.30 49.51
CA ALA A 16 -28.14 38.20 48.40
C ALA A 16 -28.30 37.57 46.99
N GLY A 17 -29.32 37.88 46.18
CA GLY A 17 -30.47 38.78 46.32
C GLY A 17 -31.28 38.84 45.01
N SER A 18 -32.58 39.14 45.17
CA SER A 18 -33.49 39.85 44.25
C SER A 18 -34.13 39.16 43.03
N LEU A 19 -35.47 39.21 43.06
CA LEU A 19 -36.50 38.89 42.06
C LEU A 19 -36.30 39.53 40.67
N VAL A 20 -36.63 38.79 39.59
CA VAL A 20 -37.39 39.31 38.43
C VAL A 20 -38.29 38.20 37.82
N MET A 21 -39.53 38.61 37.53
CA MET A 21 -40.71 37.99 36.91
C MET A 21 -40.55 36.71 36.05
N ALA A 22 -41.38 35.71 36.36
CA ALA A 22 -41.70 34.59 35.48
C ALA A 22 -42.84 34.97 34.51
N THR A 23 -42.54 35.04 33.22
CA THR A 23 -43.52 35.11 32.14
C THR A 23 -43.53 33.78 31.42
N SER A 24 -44.63 33.05 31.57
CA SER A 24 -44.92 31.81 30.85
C SER A 24 -45.28 32.11 29.39
N LEU A 25 -44.46 31.63 28.46
CA LEU A 25 -44.79 31.53 27.04
C LEU A 25 -44.60 30.08 26.60
N LEU A 26 -45.75 29.44 26.32
CA LEU A 26 -45.89 28.15 25.68
C LEU A 26 -45.20 28.18 24.30
N LEU A 27 -44.14 27.40 24.12
CA LEU A 27 -43.60 27.08 22.81
C LEU A 27 -44.01 25.66 22.43
N ALA A 28 -44.82 25.60 21.38
CA ALA A 28 -45.26 24.39 20.71
C ALA A 28 -44.06 23.54 20.28
N GLY A 29 -44.01 22.30 20.77
CA GLY A 29 -43.14 21.27 20.25
C GLY A 29 -43.60 20.86 18.85
N CYS A 30 -42.85 21.27 17.84
CA CYS A 30 -42.75 20.56 16.57
C CYS A 30 -41.34 20.01 16.49
N GLY A 31 -41.19 18.74 16.89
CA GLY A 31 -40.00 17.96 16.58
C GLY A 31 -39.85 17.90 15.08
N SER A 32 -38.86 18.62 14.55
CA SER A 32 -38.43 18.45 13.17
C SER A 32 -37.87 17.04 13.09
N LYS A 33 -38.62 16.15 12.43
CA LYS A 33 -38.06 14.93 11.85
C LYS A 33 -36.81 15.36 11.11
N ALA A 34 -35.67 14.77 11.47
CA ALA A 34 -34.50 14.79 10.62
C ALA A 34 -34.95 14.24 9.27
N THR A 35 -35.23 15.13 8.34
CA THR A 35 -35.26 14.79 6.93
C THR A 35 -33.87 14.26 6.61
N GLU A 36 -33.84 13.01 6.17
CA GLU A 36 -32.79 12.49 5.28
C GLU A 36 -32.78 13.39 4.04
N THR A 37 -32.25 14.60 4.18
CA THR A 37 -31.92 15.47 3.07
C THR A 37 -30.51 15.12 2.66
N ASP A 38 -30.46 14.43 1.53
CA ASP A 38 -29.40 14.52 0.53
C ASP A 38 -27.99 14.26 1.06
N ALA A 39 -27.65 12.97 1.15
CA ALA A 39 -26.31 12.56 0.77
C ALA A 39 -26.07 13.15 -0.62
N THR A 40 -25.27 14.21 -0.64
CA THR A 40 -24.95 15.05 -1.79
C THR A 40 -24.67 14.17 -3.00
N ASN A 41 -25.59 14.18 -3.97
CA ASN A 41 -25.29 13.85 -5.36
C ASN A 41 -24.33 14.93 -5.86
N ALA A 42 -23.06 14.86 -5.44
CA ALA A 42 -21.99 15.63 -6.06
C ALA A 42 -22.02 15.25 -7.54
N LYS A 43 -22.48 16.18 -8.37
CA LYS A 43 -22.58 15.96 -9.81
C LYS A 43 -21.16 15.75 -10.30
N SER A 44 -20.84 14.52 -10.73
CA SER A 44 -19.54 14.19 -11.32
C SER A 44 -19.22 15.20 -12.42
N CYS A 45 -18.01 15.78 -12.38
CA CYS A 45 -17.57 16.74 -13.39
C CYS A 45 -17.00 16.07 -14.65
N VAL A 46 -17.04 14.73 -14.72
CA VAL A 46 -16.58 13.93 -15.85
C VAL A 46 -17.44 14.25 -17.08
N ASP A 47 -16.81 14.81 -18.10
CA ASP A 47 -17.45 15.05 -19.40
C ASP A 47 -17.26 13.85 -20.33
N THR A 48 -18.37 13.26 -20.77
CA THR A 48 -18.39 12.14 -21.72
C THR A 48 -19.02 12.54 -23.06
N SER A 49 -19.34 13.81 -23.29
CA SER A 49 -20.02 14.27 -24.51
C SER A 49 -19.08 14.30 -25.73
N GLY A 50 -17.78 14.50 -25.50
CA GLY A 50 -16.75 14.60 -26.53
C GLY A 50 -16.22 13.26 -27.09
N PRO A 51 -15.22 13.33 -27.98
CA PRO A 51 -14.57 12.16 -28.57
C PRO A 51 -13.52 11.52 -27.63
N THR A 52 -13.30 12.09 -26.45
CA THR A 52 -12.29 11.62 -25.48
C THR A 52 -12.92 11.33 -24.12
N ILE A 53 -12.22 10.52 -23.32
CA ILE A 53 -12.50 10.30 -21.90
C ILE A 53 -11.21 10.41 -21.12
N LYS A 54 -11.20 11.20 -20.03
CA LYS A 54 -9.99 11.36 -19.21
C LYS A 54 -9.88 10.23 -18.19
N VAL A 55 -8.67 9.68 -18.06
CA VAL A 55 -8.33 8.67 -17.05
C VAL A 55 -7.08 9.16 -16.32
N GLY A 56 -7.06 9.03 -15.00
CA GLY A 56 -5.92 9.40 -14.18
C GLY A 56 -4.89 8.28 -14.08
N ALA A 57 -3.61 8.64 -14.06
CA ALA A 57 -2.51 7.77 -13.66
C ALA A 57 -1.75 8.42 -12.51
N LEU A 58 -1.70 7.76 -11.35
CA LEU A 58 -1.08 8.31 -10.14
C LEU A 58 -0.10 7.29 -9.56
N ASN A 59 1.18 7.54 -9.79
CA ASN A 59 2.30 6.70 -9.40
C ASN A 59 3.46 7.57 -8.93
N SER A 60 4.37 7.03 -8.14
CA SER A 60 5.64 7.69 -7.81
C SER A 60 6.58 7.64 -9.01
N LEU A 61 6.83 8.80 -9.61
CA LEU A 61 7.88 9.00 -10.62
C LEU A 61 9.17 9.54 -9.98
N SER A 62 9.09 9.93 -8.70
CA SER A 62 10.20 10.31 -7.85
C SER A 62 10.07 9.70 -6.45
N GLY A 63 11.16 9.75 -5.66
CA GLY A 63 11.22 9.18 -4.31
C GLY A 63 11.58 7.68 -4.27
N THR A 64 11.55 7.10 -3.07
CA THR A 64 12.02 5.73 -2.76
C THR A 64 11.32 4.62 -3.55
N MET A 65 10.05 4.83 -3.95
CA MET A 65 9.26 3.86 -4.71
C MET A 65 9.31 4.07 -6.22
N ALA A 66 10.00 5.10 -6.72
CA ALA A 66 10.08 5.36 -8.16
C ALA A 66 10.68 4.19 -8.96
N ILE A 67 11.59 3.43 -8.35
CA ILE A 67 12.17 2.23 -8.96
C ILE A 67 11.07 1.22 -9.34
N SER A 68 10.05 1.03 -8.51
CA SER A 68 8.96 0.09 -8.80
C SER A 68 7.84 0.73 -9.62
N GLU A 69 7.47 1.96 -9.28
CA GLU A 69 6.23 2.58 -9.76
C GLU A 69 6.31 3.15 -11.19
N VAL A 70 7.52 3.47 -11.69
CA VAL A 70 7.70 3.89 -13.09
C VAL A 70 7.33 2.76 -14.06
N THR A 71 7.66 1.51 -13.72
CA THR A 71 7.34 0.35 -14.55
C THR A 71 5.83 0.12 -14.65
N VAL A 72 5.09 0.34 -13.57
CA VAL A 72 3.61 0.34 -13.55
C VAL A 72 3.06 1.47 -14.42
N ARG A 73 3.63 2.68 -14.31
CA ARG A 73 3.19 3.80 -15.13
C ARG A 73 3.35 3.52 -16.62
N HIS A 74 4.46 2.93 -17.02
CA HIS A 74 4.69 2.48 -18.39
C HIS A 74 3.67 1.43 -18.85
N ALA A 75 3.28 0.49 -17.98
CA ALA A 75 2.24 -0.49 -18.31
C ALA A 75 0.87 0.18 -18.54
N ILE A 76 0.51 1.18 -17.73
CA ILE A 76 -0.71 1.98 -17.92
C ILE A 76 -0.66 2.73 -19.26
N ASP A 77 0.44 3.42 -19.54
CA ASP A 77 0.64 4.18 -20.79
C ASP A 77 0.55 3.26 -22.03
N LEU A 78 1.12 2.05 -21.97
CA LEU A 78 1.04 1.05 -23.03
C LEU A 78 -0.39 0.53 -23.22
N ALA A 79 -1.11 0.23 -22.14
CA ALA A 79 -2.49 -0.23 -22.21
C ALA A 79 -3.39 0.84 -22.86
N VAL A 80 -3.23 2.10 -22.50
CA VAL A 80 -3.96 3.22 -23.10
C VAL A 80 -3.70 3.32 -24.61
N GLU A 81 -2.45 3.20 -25.03
CA GLU A 81 -2.09 3.22 -26.46
C GLU A 81 -2.77 2.08 -27.23
N GLN A 82 -2.73 0.85 -26.69
CA GLN A 82 -3.34 -0.32 -27.31
C GLN A 82 -4.87 -0.18 -27.40
N ILE A 83 -5.52 0.30 -26.34
CA ILE A 83 -6.97 0.53 -26.31
C ILE A 83 -7.35 1.61 -27.33
N ASN A 84 -6.62 2.71 -27.38
CA ASN A 84 -6.85 3.79 -28.32
C ASN A 84 -6.66 3.36 -29.78
N GLY A 85 -5.59 2.61 -30.06
CA GLY A 85 -5.33 2.01 -31.38
C GLY A 85 -6.42 1.03 -31.82
N ALA A 86 -7.13 0.41 -30.88
CA ALA A 86 -8.27 -0.47 -31.13
C ALA A 86 -9.62 0.27 -31.24
N GLY A 87 -9.62 1.61 -31.28
CA GLY A 87 -10.83 2.43 -31.41
C GLY A 87 -11.33 3.04 -30.10
N GLY A 88 -10.61 2.87 -29.00
CA GLY A 88 -10.92 3.46 -27.70
C GLY A 88 -12.06 2.75 -26.96
N VAL A 89 -12.64 3.42 -25.97
CA VAL A 89 -13.74 2.91 -25.15
C VAL A 89 -15.06 3.47 -25.68
N MET A 90 -15.92 2.61 -26.22
CA MET A 90 -17.18 3.01 -26.86
C MET A 90 -16.96 4.08 -27.95
N GLY A 91 -15.86 3.97 -28.70
CA GLY A 91 -15.47 4.93 -29.74
C GLY A 91 -14.77 6.20 -29.23
N LYS A 92 -14.52 6.32 -27.92
CA LYS A 92 -13.84 7.49 -27.31
C LYS A 92 -12.39 7.18 -27.01
N GLN A 93 -11.50 8.10 -27.36
CA GLN A 93 -10.08 7.99 -27.06
C GLN A 93 -9.80 8.29 -25.59
N ILE A 94 -9.01 7.46 -24.92
CA ILE A 94 -8.54 7.71 -23.57
C ILE A 94 -7.48 8.82 -23.62
N GLN A 95 -7.72 9.88 -22.85
CA GLN A 95 -6.73 10.90 -22.53
C GLN A 95 -6.19 10.62 -21.13
N LEU A 96 -4.96 10.10 -21.05
CA LEU A 96 -4.32 9.83 -19.77
C LEU A 96 -3.79 11.13 -19.14
N VAL A 97 -4.18 11.41 -17.90
CA VAL A 97 -3.71 12.55 -17.10
C VAL A 97 -2.84 11.99 -15.97
N GLY A 98 -1.55 12.33 -15.99
CA GLY A 98 -0.58 11.78 -15.05
C GLY A 98 -0.22 12.73 -13.92
N GLU A 99 -0.05 12.18 -12.73
CA GLU A 99 0.51 12.89 -11.57
C GLU A 99 1.62 12.06 -10.90
N ASP A 100 2.58 12.76 -10.28
CA ASP A 100 3.66 12.15 -9.50
C ASP A 100 3.27 12.15 -8.00
N GLY A 101 3.19 10.96 -7.42
CA GLY A 101 2.94 10.76 -6.00
C GLY A 101 4.17 10.93 -5.10
N ALA A 102 5.37 11.03 -5.68
CA ALA A 102 6.65 11.30 -5.01
C ALA A 102 7.00 10.34 -3.85
N SER A 103 6.40 9.15 -3.80
CA SER A 103 6.46 8.20 -2.67
C SER A 103 5.86 8.74 -1.34
N GLU A 104 5.08 9.81 -1.39
CA GLU A 104 4.58 10.52 -0.20
C GLU A 104 3.05 10.42 -0.07
N PRO A 105 2.51 9.80 1.00
CA PRO A 105 1.06 9.58 1.13
C PRO A 105 0.21 10.86 1.04
N THR A 106 0.70 11.97 1.58
CA THR A 106 0.00 13.27 1.52
C THR A 106 -0.04 13.83 0.09
N VAL A 107 1.04 13.66 -0.67
CA VAL A 107 1.11 14.05 -2.08
C VAL A 107 0.14 13.18 -2.90
N PHE A 108 0.11 11.87 -2.67
CA PHE A 108 -0.87 10.99 -3.30
C PHE A 108 -2.32 11.45 -3.06
N ALA A 109 -2.68 11.83 -1.84
CA ALA A 109 -4.02 12.34 -1.55
C ALA A 109 -4.32 13.68 -2.28
N GLU A 110 -3.36 14.61 -2.28
CA GLU A 110 -3.47 15.89 -2.99
C GLU A 110 -3.65 15.68 -4.51
N LYS A 111 -2.84 14.79 -5.10
CA LYS A 111 -2.90 14.50 -6.53
C LYS A 111 -4.15 13.74 -6.92
N ALA A 112 -4.65 12.84 -6.06
CA ALA A 112 -5.95 12.19 -6.27
C ALA A 112 -7.08 13.24 -6.31
N GLU A 113 -7.10 14.17 -5.36
CA GLU A 113 -8.09 15.27 -5.32
C GLU A 113 -8.01 16.13 -6.59
N LYS A 114 -6.80 16.50 -7.03
CA LYS A 114 -6.61 17.23 -8.29
C LYS A 114 -7.17 16.47 -9.49
N LEU A 115 -6.81 15.19 -9.65
CA LEU A 115 -7.26 14.36 -10.76
C LEU A 115 -8.79 14.28 -10.81
N ILE A 116 -9.44 14.12 -9.66
CA ILE A 116 -10.89 13.99 -9.54
C ILE A 116 -11.59 15.34 -9.76
N SER A 117 -11.22 16.36 -8.97
CA SER A 117 -11.98 17.59 -8.85
C SER A 117 -11.58 18.66 -9.88
N SER A 118 -10.33 18.66 -10.33
CA SER A 118 -9.83 19.64 -11.31
C SER A 118 -9.73 19.06 -12.72
N ASP A 119 -9.16 17.86 -12.86
CA ASP A 119 -8.98 17.24 -14.17
C ASP A 119 -10.23 16.48 -14.64
N CYS A 120 -11.15 16.17 -13.72
CA CYS A 120 -12.41 15.46 -13.98
C CYS A 120 -12.19 14.11 -14.67
N VAL A 121 -11.24 13.32 -14.16
CA VAL A 121 -10.99 11.97 -14.67
C VAL A 121 -12.12 11.02 -14.27
N ALA A 122 -12.44 10.07 -15.16
CA ALA A 122 -13.49 9.08 -14.93
C ALA A 122 -13.11 8.02 -13.90
N ALA A 123 -11.81 7.70 -13.82
CA ALA A 123 -11.22 6.79 -12.86
C ALA A 123 -9.72 7.08 -12.77
N VAL A 124 -9.08 6.64 -11.69
CA VAL A 124 -7.63 6.71 -11.51
C VAL A 124 -7.08 5.29 -11.44
N PHE A 125 -5.97 5.04 -12.14
CA PHE A 125 -5.17 3.83 -12.06
C PHE A 125 -3.86 4.17 -11.36
N GLY A 126 -3.52 3.43 -10.30
CA GLY A 126 -2.26 3.62 -9.60
C GLY A 126 -2.37 3.50 -8.09
N GLY A 127 -1.45 4.16 -7.40
CA GLY A 127 -1.11 3.86 -6.01
C GLY A 127 -0.16 2.68 -5.90
N TRP A 128 0.64 2.69 -4.84
CA TRP A 128 1.58 1.60 -4.54
C TRP A 128 1.59 1.27 -3.06
N THR A 129 2.24 2.08 -2.23
CA THR A 129 2.27 1.78 -0.79
C THR A 129 0.86 1.80 -0.18
N SER A 130 0.59 0.87 0.74
CA SER A 130 -0.66 0.89 1.51
C SER A 130 -0.87 2.18 2.28
N SER A 131 0.20 2.90 2.66
CA SER A 131 0.09 4.23 3.27
C SER A 131 -0.49 5.24 2.28
N SER A 132 0.00 5.28 1.04
CA SER A 132 -0.57 6.11 -0.03
C SER A 132 -2.01 5.74 -0.33
N ARG A 133 -2.34 4.44 -0.41
CA ARG A 133 -3.73 3.99 -0.61
C ARG A 133 -4.64 4.48 0.50
N LYS A 134 -4.25 4.33 1.77
CA LYS A 134 -5.04 4.79 2.92
C LYS A 134 -5.22 6.32 2.94
N ALA A 135 -4.23 7.08 2.49
CA ALA A 135 -4.35 8.53 2.36
C ALA A 135 -5.31 8.94 1.22
N MET A 136 -5.32 8.19 0.11
CA MET A 136 -6.24 8.42 -1.01
C MET A 136 -7.67 7.94 -0.74
N LEU A 137 -7.86 6.89 0.08
CA LEU A 137 -9.16 6.27 0.37
C LEU A 137 -10.28 7.29 0.66
N PRO A 138 -10.14 8.23 1.62
CA PRO A 138 -11.21 9.20 1.91
C PRO A 138 -11.50 10.17 0.75
N VAL A 139 -10.52 10.43 -0.12
CA VAL A 139 -10.70 11.27 -1.32
C VAL A 139 -11.62 10.55 -2.31
N PHE A 140 -11.33 9.29 -2.62
CA PHE A 140 -12.14 8.50 -3.56
C PHE A 140 -13.54 8.21 -3.02
N GLU A 141 -13.69 7.89 -1.73
CA GLU A 141 -14.99 7.67 -1.10
C GLU A 141 -15.81 8.96 -1.03
N GLY A 142 -15.20 10.07 -0.61
CA GLY A 142 -15.88 11.36 -0.50
C GLY A 142 -16.36 11.91 -1.84
N ALA A 143 -15.59 11.71 -2.91
CA ALA A 143 -15.95 12.14 -4.26
C ALA A 143 -16.75 11.08 -5.06
N ASN A 144 -17.08 9.94 -4.45
CA ASN A 144 -17.67 8.77 -5.13
C ASN A 144 -16.97 8.43 -6.45
N SER A 145 -15.64 8.51 -6.46
CA SER A 145 -14.78 8.27 -7.63
C SER A 145 -14.18 6.86 -7.58
N LEU A 146 -13.57 6.40 -8.67
CA LEU A 146 -13.02 5.05 -8.77
C LEU A 146 -11.49 5.05 -8.78
N LEU A 147 -10.90 4.23 -7.91
CA LEU A 147 -9.48 3.86 -7.94
C LEU A 147 -9.33 2.40 -8.36
N TYR A 148 -8.48 2.15 -9.35
CA TYR A 148 -7.97 0.82 -9.67
C TYR A 148 -6.56 0.70 -9.09
N TYR A 149 -6.46 -0.09 -8.01
CA TYR A 149 -5.26 -0.23 -7.21
C TYR A 149 -4.53 -1.54 -7.58
N PRO A 150 -3.37 -1.47 -8.28
CA PRO A 150 -2.82 -2.61 -9.02
C PRO A 150 -1.89 -3.52 -8.23
N VAL A 151 -1.62 -3.22 -6.96
CA VAL A 151 -0.47 -3.77 -6.22
C VAL A 151 -0.92 -4.64 -5.05
N GLN A 152 -0.05 -5.57 -4.62
CA GLN A 152 -0.27 -6.39 -3.45
C GLN A 152 -0.41 -5.56 -2.16
N TYR A 153 -1.23 -6.03 -1.23
CA TYR A 153 -1.43 -5.34 0.04
C TYR A 153 -1.80 -6.27 1.19
N GLU A 154 -1.98 -5.69 2.38
CA GLU A 154 -2.22 -6.41 3.62
C GLU A 154 -3.60 -7.09 3.69
N GLY A 155 -4.50 -6.79 2.77
CA GLY A 155 -5.91 -7.15 2.88
C GLY A 155 -6.65 -6.27 3.89
N LEU A 156 -7.71 -6.81 4.49
CA LEU A 156 -8.43 -6.21 5.63
C LEU A 156 -8.98 -4.79 5.36
N GLU A 157 -9.28 -4.50 4.10
CA GLU A 157 -9.88 -3.25 3.65
C GLU A 157 -10.93 -3.58 2.57
N SER A 158 -12.05 -2.87 2.60
CA SER A 158 -13.12 -3.02 1.62
C SER A 158 -13.75 -1.65 1.38
N SER A 159 -13.71 -1.20 0.14
CA SER A 159 -14.35 0.04 -0.29
C SER A 159 -15.11 -0.22 -1.59
N LYS A 160 -16.25 0.44 -1.77
CA LYS A 160 -17.01 0.38 -3.03
C LYS A 160 -16.34 1.18 -4.16
N ASN A 161 -15.41 2.06 -3.79
CA ASN A 161 -14.74 3.00 -4.67
C ASN A 161 -13.35 2.52 -5.12
N ILE A 162 -12.87 1.40 -4.57
CA ILE A 162 -11.56 0.85 -4.90
C ILE A 162 -11.71 -0.56 -5.46
N PHE A 163 -11.17 -0.76 -6.64
CA PHE A 163 -10.94 -2.08 -7.23
C PHE A 163 -9.52 -2.53 -6.89
N TYR A 164 -9.43 -3.53 -6.02
CA TYR A 164 -8.18 -4.14 -5.59
C TYR A 164 -7.84 -5.27 -6.57
N THR A 165 -6.83 -5.07 -7.41
CA THR A 165 -6.45 -6.07 -8.43
C THR A 165 -5.15 -6.79 -8.12
N GLY A 166 -4.39 -6.32 -7.11
CA GLY A 166 -3.21 -7.01 -6.61
C GLY A 166 -3.53 -8.09 -5.57
N ALA A 167 -2.55 -8.96 -5.30
CA ALA A 167 -2.71 -10.07 -4.38
C ALA A 167 -2.82 -9.63 -2.91
N THR A 168 -3.63 -10.33 -2.12
CA THR A 168 -3.61 -10.21 -0.66
C THR A 168 -2.69 -11.26 -0.02
N THR A 169 -2.46 -11.15 1.28
CA THR A 169 -1.54 -12.03 2.03
C THR A 169 -1.87 -13.53 1.89
N ASN A 170 -3.14 -13.92 1.79
CA ASN A 170 -3.54 -15.32 1.55
C ASN A 170 -3.25 -15.81 0.12
N GLN A 171 -2.97 -14.92 -0.83
CA GLN A 171 -2.69 -15.22 -2.23
C GLN A 171 -1.18 -15.16 -2.56
N GLN A 172 -0.36 -14.54 -1.71
CA GLN A 172 1.08 -14.37 -1.93
C GLN A 172 1.92 -14.88 -0.73
N ILE A 173 1.73 -14.27 0.45
CA ILE A 173 2.53 -14.56 1.65
C ILE A 173 2.29 -15.99 2.15
N VAL A 174 1.03 -16.42 2.25
CA VAL A 174 0.69 -17.76 2.75
C VAL A 174 1.28 -18.86 1.82
N PRO A 175 1.09 -18.80 0.48
CA PRO A 175 1.78 -19.72 -0.42
C PRO A 175 3.31 -19.69 -0.31
N ALA A 176 3.93 -18.52 -0.11
CA ALA A 176 5.38 -18.41 0.10
C ALA A 176 5.82 -19.12 1.39
N LEU A 177 5.05 -18.99 2.47
CA LEU A 177 5.30 -19.69 3.74
C LEU A 177 5.08 -21.21 3.60
N ASP A 178 4.05 -21.63 2.87
CA ASP A 178 3.82 -23.05 2.56
C ASP A 178 5.01 -23.64 1.79
N TYR A 179 5.55 -22.91 0.81
CA TYR A 179 6.75 -23.31 0.10
C TYR A 179 7.96 -23.45 1.03
N LEU A 180 8.21 -22.47 1.90
CA LEU A 180 9.31 -22.56 2.88
C LEU A 180 9.15 -23.76 3.82
N LYS A 181 7.93 -24.00 4.30
CA LYS A 181 7.60 -25.16 5.14
C LYS A 181 7.87 -26.48 4.42
N GLN A 182 7.51 -26.59 3.13
CA GLN A 182 7.81 -27.76 2.30
C GLN A 182 9.31 -27.96 2.08
N LYS A 183 10.09 -26.87 2.05
CA LYS A 183 11.57 -26.91 2.03
C LYS A 183 12.20 -27.22 3.37
N GLY A 184 11.40 -27.45 4.41
CA GLY A 184 11.89 -27.85 5.72
C GLY A 184 12.32 -26.70 6.63
N ILE A 185 12.08 -25.44 6.25
CA ILE A 185 12.34 -24.27 7.09
C ILE A 185 11.51 -24.37 8.38
N LYS A 186 12.17 -24.18 9.53
CA LYS A 186 11.58 -24.24 10.88
C LYS A 186 11.72 -22.94 11.65
N SER A 187 12.50 -21.98 11.17
CA SER A 187 12.65 -20.70 11.82
C SER A 187 12.87 -19.55 10.83
N LEU A 188 12.33 -18.37 11.16
CA LEU A 188 12.39 -17.17 10.33
C LEU A 188 12.96 -15.98 11.11
N TYR A 189 13.68 -15.11 10.41
CA TYR A 189 13.89 -13.72 10.81
C TYR A 189 13.06 -12.80 9.91
N LEU A 190 12.37 -11.83 10.49
CA LEU A 190 11.54 -10.89 9.73
C LEU A 190 12.27 -9.56 9.56
N VAL A 191 12.34 -9.04 8.34
CA VAL A 191 12.90 -7.71 8.06
C VAL A 191 11.91 -6.94 7.20
N GLY A 192 11.44 -5.79 7.68
CA GLY A 192 10.39 -5.03 6.99
C GLY A 192 10.63 -3.53 6.97
N SER A 193 9.96 -2.82 6.05
CA SER A 193 9.90 -1.35 6.10
C SER A 193 8.87 -0.90 7.14
N ASP A 194 9.14 0.17 7.88
CA ASP A 194 8.29 0.61 8.99
C ASP A 194 7.04 1.39 8.51
N TYR A 195 6.07 0.67 7.94
CA TYR A 195 4.76 1.19 7.60
C TYR A 195 3.68 0.10 7.61
N VAL A 196 2.44 0.46 7.27
CA VAL A 196 1.26 -0.38 7.50
C VAL A 196 1.31 -1.76 6.83
N PHE A 197 1.88 -1.89 5.62
CA PHE A 197 1.94 -3.18 4.94
C PHE A 197 2.86 -4.16 5.66
N PRO A 198 4.17 -3.90 5.85
CA PRO A 198 5.06 -4.87 6.52
C PRO A 198 4.66 -5.15 7.96
N GLN A 199 4.14 -4.16 8.69
CA GLN A 199 3.63 -4.38 10.04
C GLN A 199 2.44 -5.34 10.08
N THR A 200 1.49 -5.20 9.15
CA THR A 200 0.31 -6.08 9.11
C THR A 200 0.66 -7.44 8.53
N ALA A 201 1.46 -7.49 7.46
CA ALA A 201 1.98 -8.71 6.85
C ALA A 201 2.76 -9.55 7.87
N ASN A 202 3.68 -8.95 8.63
CA ASN A 202 4.45 -9.70 9.62
C ASN A 202 3.59 -10.22 10.78
N ARG A 203 2.51 -9.53 11.19
CA ARG A 203 1.56 -10.10 12.15
C ARG A 203 0.89 -11.38 11.61
N ILE A 204 0.53 -11.37 10.33
CA ILE A 204 -0.04 -12.55 9.64
C ILE A 204 1.01 -13.66 9.52
N ILE A 205 2.26 -13.32 9.17
CA ILE A 205 3.38 -14.27 9.12
C ILE A 205 3.61 -14.92 10.49
N LYS A 206 3.65 -14.14 11.58
CA LYS A 206 3.82 -14.65 12.94
C LYS A 206 2.67 -15.57 13.36
N ALA A 207 1.42 -15.22 13.01
CA ALA A 207 0.26 -16.07 13.27
C ALA A 207 0.34 -17.39 12.50
N TYR A 208 0.67 -17.35 11.21
CA TYR A 208 0.91 -18.55 10.40
C TYR A 208 2.04 -19.39 11.01
N ALA A 209 3.16 -18.76 11.38
CA ALA A 209 4.34 -19.44 11.91
C ALA A 209 4.01 -20.19 13.21
N GLY A 210 3.31 -19.54 14.15
CA GLY A 210 2.84 -20.16 15.39
C GLY A 210 1.91 -21.36 15.15
N ALA A 211 1.02 -21.27 14.17
CA ALA A 211 0.11 -22.37 13.80
C ALA A 211 0.82 -23.55 13.10
N ASN A 212 2.02 -23.33 12.55
CA ASN A 212 2.75 -24.30 11.74
C ASN A 212 4.06 -24.77 12.35
N GLY A 213 4.34 -24.40 13.61
CA GLY A 213 5.57 -24.79 14.30
C GLY A 213 6.83 -24.18 13.69
N ILE A 214 6.72 -22.97 13.14
CA ILE A 214 7.85 -22.17 12.65
C ILE A 214 8.16 -21.13 13.72
N GLU A 215 9.41 -21.09 14.18
CA GLU A 215 9.87 -20.16 15.20
C GLU A 215 10.25 -18.81 14.59
N ILE A 216 9.90 -17.70 15.24
CA ILE A 216 10.34 -16.37 14.84
C ILE A 216 11.53 -15.97 15.72
N LYS A 217 12.73 -15.93 15.12
CA LYS A 217 14.00 -15.67 15.81
C LYS A 217 14.29 -14.19 15.99
N GLY A 218 13.58 -13.34 15.27
CA GLY A 218 13.68 -11.89 15.39
C GLY A 218 12.84 -11.18 14.35
N GLU A 219 12.67 -9.89 14.57
CA GLU A 219 11.90 -8.98 13.72
C GLU A 219 12.48 -7.58 13.87
N ASP A 220 12.91 -6.98 12.77
CA ASP A 220 13.36 -5.59 12.73
C ASP A 220 12.65 -4.83 11.62
N TYR A 221 12.43 -3.54 11.90
CA TYR A 221 11.89 -2.58 10.95
C TYR A 221 12.85 -1.43 10.75
N THR A 222 12.80 -0.83 9.57
CA THR A 222 13.52 0.41 9.26
C THR A 222 12.65 1.33 8.40
N PRO A 223 12.77 2.66 8.49
CA PRO A 223 12.03 3.57 7.62
C PRO A 223 12.22 3.26 6.12
N LEU A 224 11.21 3.54 5.30
CA LEU A 224 11.37 3.53 3.84
C LEU A 224 12.52 4.49 3.42
N GLY A 225 13.26 4.15 2.37
CA GLY A 225 14.43 4.93 1.95
C GLY A 225 15.69 4.69 2.76
N SER A 226 15.65 3.83 3.78
CA SER A 226 16.85 3.54 4.60
C SER A 226 17.93 2.85 3.77
N THR A 227 19.18 3.22 4.03
CA THR A 227 20.37 2.69 3.33
C THR A 227 21.41 2.06 4.27
N ASP A 228 21.32 2.29 5.59
CA ASP A 228 22.15 1.60 6.57
C ASP A 228 21.42 0.35 7.10
N PHE A 229 21.92 -0.81 6.71
CA PHE A 229 21.41 -2.12 7.14
C PHE A 229 22.40 -2.89 8.02
N SER A 230 23.54 -2.29 8.38
CA SER A 230 24.63 -2.96 9.08
C SER A 230 24.17 -3.62 10.38
N THR A 231 23.38 -2.90 11.18
CA THR A 231 22.85 -3.40 12.46
C THR A 231 21.85 -4.55 12.25
N ILE A 232 20.90 -4.39 11.33
CA ILE A 232 19.86 -5.39 11.05
C ILE A 232 20.49 -6.66 10.50
N VAL A 233 21.38 -6.55 9.52
CA VAL A 233 22.06 -7.69 8.90
C VAL A 233 22.96 -8.42 9.90
N ASN A 234 23.62 -7.71 10.83
CA ASN A 234 24.35 -8.34 11.91
C ASN A 234 23.46 -9.15 12.84
N LYS A 235 22.28 -8.64 13.22
CA LYS A 235 21.31 -9.41 14.01
C LYS A 235 20.86 -10.65 13.24
N VAL A 236 20.44 -10.51 11.98
CA VAL A 236 20.06 -11.61 11.08
C VAL A 236 21.13 -12.70 11.07
N ARG A 237 22.39 -12.32 10.85
CA ARG A 237 23.53 -13.25 10.81
C ARG A 237 23.69 -14.06 12.10
N THR A 238 23.45 -13.44 13.25
CA THR A 238 23.62 -14.07 14.57
C THR A 238 22.38 -14.76 15.11
N ALA A 239 21.22 -14.56 14.49
CA ALA A 239 19.93 -15.03 15.02
C ALA A 239 19.74 -16.55 14.93
N GLY A 240 20.50 -17.23 14.07
CA GLY A 240 20.35 -18.67 13.84
C GLY A 240 18.98 -19.05 13.25
N ALA A 241 18.40 -18.17 12.44
CA ALA A 241 17.19 -18.48 11.67
C ALA A 241 17.54 -19.32 10.42
N ASP A 242 16.63 -20.17 9.98
CA ASP A 242 16.83 -20.95 8.75
C ASP A 242 16.64 -20.09 7.49
N ALA A 243 15.81 -19.05 7.56
CA ALA A 243 15.55 -18.13 6.45
C ALA A 243 15.18 -16.73 6.94
N VAL A 244 15.28 -15.75 6.03
CA VAL A 244 14.74 -14.40 6.23
C VAL A 244 13.45 -14.27 5.43
N PHE A 245 12.39 -13.75 6.06
CA PHE A 245 11.20 -13.29 5.34
C PHE A 245 11.27 -11.77 5.22
N ASN A 246 11.46 -11.29 3.99
CA ASN A 246 11.72 -9.90 3.66
C ASN A 246 10.43 -9.19 3.17
N THR A 247 10.04 -8.15 3.90
CA THR A 247 8.94 -7.22 3.59
C THR A 247 9.46 -5.78 3.46
N LEU A 248 10.75 -5.58 3.15
CA LEU A 248 11.31 -4.29 2.73
C LEU A 248 10.80 -3.90 1.35
N ASN A 249 10.60 -2.60 1.11
CA ASN A 249 10.10 -2.07 -0.16
C ASN A 249 11.06 -1.01 -0.72
N GLY A 250 11.02 -0.85 -2.06
CA GLY A 250 11.74 0.20 -2.77
C GLY A 250 13.26 0.06 -2.70
N ASP A 251 13.95 1.19 -2.75
CA ASP A 251 15.42 1.28 -2.73
C ASP A 251 16.09 0.70 -1.48
N SER A 252 15.37 0.52 -0.37
CA SER A 252 15.86 -0.19 0.82
C SER A 252 16.29 -1.63 0.52
N ASN A 253 15.67 -2.30 -0.46
CA ASN A 253 16.11 -3.63 -0.88
C ASN A 253 17.52 -3.62 -1.49
N VAL A 254 17.90 -2.55 -2.19
CA VAL A 254 19.24 -2.39 -2.78
C VAL A 254 20.30 -2.41 -1.69
N ALA A 255 20.10 -1.63 -0.64
CA ALA A 255 21.04 -1.54 0.46
C ALA A 255 21.07 -2.83 1.30
N PHE A 256 19.90 -3.41 1.59
CA PHE A 256 19.81 -4.67 2.34
C PHE A 256 20.57 -5.81 1.67
N PHE A 257 20.37 -6.08 0.37
CA PHE A 257 21.04 -7.20 -0.30
C PHE A 257 22.54 -6.98 -0.51
N ARG A 258 22.98 -5.72 -0.68
CA ARG A 258 24.42 -5.39 -0.71
C ARG A 258 25.08 -5.72 0.63
N GLU A 259 24.46 -5.31 1.74
CA GLU A 259 25.00 -5.57 3.07
C GLU A 259 24.88 -7.04 3.48
N TYR A 260 23.76 -7.68 3.14
CA TYR A 260 23.56 -9.12 3.34
C TYR A 260 24.70 -9.94 2.72
N LYS A 261 25.10 -9.61 1.49
CA LYS A 261 26.26 -10.24 0.85
C LYS A 261 27.59 -9.80 1.45
N SER A 262 27.76 -8.53 1.82
CA SER A 262 29.02 -7.98 2.34
C SER A 262 29.49 -8.72 3.61
N VAL A 263 28.53 -9.13 4.46
CA VAL A 263 28.81 -9.89 5.70
C VAL A 263 28.97 -11.40 5.48
N GLY A 264 28.92 -11.86 4.22
CA GLY A 264 29.13 -13.25 3.83
C GLY A 264 27.90 -14.16 3.91
N LEU A 265 26.70 -13.62 4.08
CA LEU A 265 25.48 -14.44 4.02
C LEU A 265 25.15 -14.83 2.57
N THR A 266 24.61 -16.03 2.38
CA THR A 266 24.33 -16.60 1.07
C THR A 266 22.95 -17.26 1.04
N PRO A 267 22.31 -17.39 -0.14
CA PRO A 267 21.03 -18.08 -0.26
C PRO A 267 21.09 -19.55 0.17
N GLN A 268 22.27 -20.19 0.12
CA GLN A 268 22.46 -21.58 0.54
C GLN A 268 22.50 -21.72 2.07
N ALA A 269 23.03 -20.72 2.76
CA ALA A 269 23.13 -20.72 4.21
C ALA A 269 21.85 -20.24 4.89
N MET A 270 21.20 -19.19 4.35
CA MET A 270 20.01 -18.58 4.95
C MET A 270 19.18 -17.86 3.87
N PRO A 271 18.40 -18.57 3.04
CA PRO A 271 17.67 -17.94 1.93
C PRO A 271 16.78 -16.78 2.41
N VAL A 272 16.72 -15.74 1.61
CA VAL A 272 15.76 -14.63 1.78
C VAL A 272 14.59 -14.88 0.84
N VAL A 273 13.37 -14.88 1.36
CA VAL A 273 12.14 -14.81 0.56
C VAL A 273 11.59 -13.39 0.62
N SER A 274 11.48 -12.74 -0.53
CA SER A 274 10.96 -11.38 -0.63
C SER A 274 9.57 -11.35 -1.28
N VAL A 275 8.70 -10.47 -0.79
CA VAL A 275 7.34 -10.24 -1.35
C VAL A 275 7.15 -8.84 -1.92
N SER A 276 8.27 -8.13 -2.09
CA SER A 276 8.38 -6.72 -2.45
C SER A 276 9.66 -6.45 -3.27
N ILE A 277 10.09 -7.42 -4.08
CA ILE A 277 11.22 -7.32 -5.03
C ILE A 277 10.83 -8.02 -6.31
N ALA A 278 10.82 -7.31 -7.43
CA ALA A 278 10.58 -7.87 -8.74
C ALA A 278 11.74 -7.59 -9.71
N GLU A 279 11.52 -7.85 -10.99
CA GLU A 279 12.58 -7.79 -12.01
C GLU A 279 13.21 -6.39 -12.16
N GLU A 280 12.48 -5.31 -11.88
CA GLU A 280 12.98 -3.93 -11.97
C GLU A 280 14.02 -3.62 -10.89
N GLU A 281 13.86 -4.12 -9.66
CA GLU A 281 14.83 -3.89 -8.59
C GLU A 281 16.16 -4.64 -8.82
N VAL A 282 16.18 -5.68 -9.66
CA VAL A 282 17.39 -6.49 -9.90
C VAL A 282 18.55 -5.65 -10.40
N GLY A 283 18.28 -4.66 -11.27
CA GLY A 283 19.30 -3.74 -11.79
C GLY A 283 19.92 -2.88 -10.69
N GLY A 284 19.10 -2.34 -9.78
CA GLY A 284 19.56 -1.54 -8.65
C GLY A 284 20.31 -2.37 -7.60
N ILE A 285 19.79 -3.54 -7.26
CA ILE A 285 20.38 -4.48 -6.30
C ILE A 285 21.73 -5.00 -6.83
N GLY A 286 21.80 -5.31 -8.12
CA GLY A 286 22.92 -5.98 -8.77
C GLY A 286 22.76 -7.50 -8.70
N VAL A 287 22.79 -8.16 -9.87
CA VAL A 287 22.54 -9.61 -10.02
C VAL A 287 23.37 -10.45 -9.05
N GLN A 288 24.63 -10.09 -8.85
CA GLN A 288 25.56 -10.79 -7.96
C GLN A 288 25.11 -10.78 -6.49
N ASN A 289 24.25 -9.86 -6.07
CA ASN A 289 23.79 -9.72 -4.68
C ASN A 289 22.49 -10.50 -4.40
N ILE A 290 21.76 -10.90 -5.44
CA ILE A 290 20.43 -11.52 -5.31
C ILE A 290 20.29 -12.87 -6.01
N THR A 291 21.29 -13.30 -6.79
CA THR A 291 21.28 -14.61 -7.44
C THR A 291 21.04 -15.74 -6.43
N GLY A 292 20.03 -16.57 -6.68
CA GLY A 292 19.65 -17.71 -5.84
C GLY A 292 18.70 -17.38 -4.69
N GLN A 293 18.40 -16.09 -4.45
CA GLN A 293 17.37 -15.69 -3.48
C GLN A 293 15.97 -15.97 -4.03
N LEU A 294 14.99 -15.96 -3.14
CA LEU A 294 13.60 -16.31 -3.45
C LEU A 294 12.73 -15.04 -3.47
N THR A 295 11.76 -15.04 -4.37
CA THR A 295 10.70 -14.03 -4.44
C THR A 295 9.35 -14.73 -4.57
N ALA A 296 8.27 -14.06 -4.21
CA ALA A 296 6.92 -14.56 -4.44
C ALA A 296 6.03 -13.45 -4.99
N TRP A 297 5.47 -13.68 -6.18
CA TRP A 297 4.59 -12.75 -6.89
C TRP A 297 3.49 -13.49 -7.64
N ASN A 298 2.42 -12.75 -7.95
CA ASN A 298 1.30 -13.19 -8.79
C ASN A 298 1.64 -13.15 -10.30
N TYR A 299 2.69 -12.42 -10.69
CA TYR A 299 3.15 -12.30 -12.07
C TYR A 299 4.68 -12.28 -12.14
N TYR A 300 5.20 -12.82 -13.24
CA TYR A 300 6.61 -12.70 -13.65
C TYR A 300 6.64 -12.50 -15.16
N GLN A 301 7.53 -11.65 -15.67
CA GLN A 301 7.63 -11.45 -17.13
C GLN A 301 8.05 -12.72 -17.88
N THR A 302 8.59 -13.70 -17.16
CA THR A 302 9.06 -14.98 -17.70
C THR A 302 7.94 -16.02 -17.87
N VAL A 303 6.69 -15.72 -17.48
CA VAL A 303 5.55 -16.63 -17.67
C VAL A 303 5.43 -17.05 -19.15
N ASP A 304 5.46 -18.36 -19.41
CA ASP A 304 5.51 -18.89 -20.77
C ASP A 304 4.10 -19.11 -21.35
N ASN A 305 3.50 -18.02 -21.85
CA ASN A 305 2.28 -18.12 -22.64
C ASN A 305 2.23 -17.04 -23.75
N PRO A 306 1.39 -17.22 -24.79
CA PRO A 306 1.34 -16.29 -25.92
C PRO A 306 0.93 -14.86 -25.55
N VAL A 307 0.02 -14.70 -24.57
CA VAL A 307 -0.47 -13.38 -24.12
C VAL A 307 0.67 -12.61 -23.45
N ASN A 308 1.40 -13.26 -22.54
CA ASN A 308 2.54 -12.65 -21.87
C ASN A 308 3.67 -12.32 -22.84
N LYS A 309 4.00 -13.23 -23.78
CA LYS A 309 5.03 -12.96 -24.80
C LYS A 309 4.68 -11.74 -25.64
N ALA A 310 3.41 -11.58 -26.02
CA ALA A 310 2.95 -10.40 -26.77
C ALA A 310 3.07 -9.12 -25.94
N PHE A 311 2.64 -9.15 -24.67
CA PHE A 311 2.76 -8.03 -23.74
C PHE A 311 4.22 -7.61 -23.52
N VAL A 312 5.09 -8.55 -23.13
CA VAL A 312 6.51 -8.29 -22.87
C VAL A 312 7.20 -7.76 -24.13
N LYS A 313 6.87 -8.29 -25.31
CA LYS A 313 7.41 -7.78 -26.57
C LYS A 313 6.97 -6.32 -26.80
N ALA A 314 5.67 -6.02 -26.70
CA ALA A 314 5.17 -4.67 -26.90
C ALA A 314 5.76 -3.67 -25.89
N TYR A 315 5.91 -4.08 -24.63
CA TYR A 315 6.56 -3.28 -23.59
C TYR A 315 8.01 -2.97 -23.96
N LYS A 316 8.80 -3.98 -24.33
CA LYS A 316 10.21 -3.82 -24.70
C LYS A 316 10.41 -3.05 -26.00
N ASP A 317 9.54 -3.22 -26.99
CA ASP A 317 9.57 -2.45 -28.23
C ASP A 317 9.38 -0.95 -27.94
N LYS A 318 8.56 -0.59 -26.94
CA LYS A 318 8.27 0.80 -26.57
C LYS A 318 9.31 1.42 -25.63
N TYR A 319 9.73 0.68 -24.60
CA TYR A 319 10.55 1.23 -23.51
C TYR A 319 12.03 0.82 -23.55
N GLY A 320 12.39 -0.19 -24.34
CA GLY A 320 13.76 -0.68 -24.49
C GLY A 320 13.88 -2.18 -24.23
N ALA A 321 14.78 -2.85 -24.96
CA ALA A 321 14.96 -4.30 -24.89
C ALA A 321 15.47 -4.79 -23.52
N ASP A 322 16.17 -3.92 -22.80
CA ASP A 322 16.72 -4.13 -21.47
C ASP A 322 15.76 -3.75 -20.34
N LYS A 323 14.59 -3.19 -20.65
CA LYS A 323 13.58 -2.84 -19.64
C LYS A 323 12.75 -4.05 -19.24
N PRO A 324 12.80 -4.45 -17.95
CA PRO A 324 11.90 -5.48 -17.46
C PRO A 324 10.48 -4.91 -17.27
N THR A 325 9.53 -5.83 -17.12
CA THR A 325 8.20 -5.55 -16.57
C THR A 325 8.00 -6.49 -15.39
N SER A 326 7.14 -6.12 -14.47
CA SER A 326 6.86 -6.89 -13.25
C SER A 326 5.47 -6.58 -12.73
N ASP A 327 5.10 -7.30 -11.67
CA ASP A 327 3.98 -7.06 -10.74
C ASP A 327 2.55 -7.18 -11.29
#